data_AF-A0A380HRB0-F1
#
_entry.id   AF-A0A380HRB0-F1
#
_cell.length_a   1.000
_cell.length_b   1.000
_cell.length_c   1.000
_cell.angle_alpha   90.00
_cell.angle_beta   90.00
_cell.angle_gamma   90.00
#
_symmetry.space_group_name_H-M   'P 1'
#
loop_
_entity.id
_entity.type
_entity.pdbx_description
1 polymer ?
#
loop_
_entity_poly.entity_id
_entity_poly.type
_entity_poly.pdbx_seq_one_letter_code
_entity_poly.pdbx_strand_id
1 'polypeptide(L)'
;MAQQFEDLAKSINDEPRFLWKIWTENESEQEAGGIYAFDSYDNAQQYLNMHRHRLNSMGVSKVNAKYFDINKGLTTITNGRID
;
A
#
# COMPACT_ATOMS: atom_id res chain seq x y z
N MET A 1 15.56 5.06 -1.09
CA MET A 1 14.19 5.51 -0.73
C MET A 1 13.94 5.66 0.76
N ALA A 2 14.36 4.73 1.64
CA ALA A 2 13.92 4.67 3.04
C ALA A 2 13.92 6.02 3.80
N GLN A 3 15.04 6.76 3.81
CA GLN A 3 15.13 8.02 4.56
C GLN A 3 14.20 9.13 4.01
N GLN A 4 13.98 9.15 2.69
CA GLN A 4 13.17 10.19 2.03
C GLN A 4 11.66 9.97 2.24
N PHE A 5 11.25 8.71 2.46
CA PHE A 5 9.86 8.32 2.60
C PHE A 5 9.51 7.88 4.03
N GLU A 6 10.35 8.19 5.01
CA GLU A 6 10.14 7.82 6.41
C GLU A 6 8.86 8.46 6.97
N ASP A 7 8.66 9.76 6.76
CA ASP A 7 7.47 10.46 7.22
C ASP A 7 6.20 9.98 6.51
N LEU A 8 6.32 9.63 5.23
CA LEU A 8 5.24 8.98 4.49
C LEU A 8 4.91 7.61 5.10
N ALA A 9 5.92 6.81 5.45
CA ALA A 9 5.70 5.51 6.08
C ALA A 9 5.01 5.64 7.44
N LYS A 10 5.37 6.66 8.22
CA LYS A 10 4.72 6.96 9.49
C LYS A 10 3.25 7.37 9.28
N SER A 11 2.99 8.31 8.37
CA SER A 11 1.63 8.83 8.16
C SER A 11 0.65 7.77 7.65
N ILE A 12 1.13 6.74 6.94
CA ILE A 12 0.27 5.64 6.48
C ILE A 12 -0.32 4.86 7.66
N ASN A 13 0.38 4.77 8.80
CA ASN A 13 -0.16 4.10 9.99
C ASN A 13 -1.35 4.85 10.61
N ASP A 14 -1.50 6.15 10.31
CA ASP A 14 -2.59 6.98 10.82
C ASP A 14 -3.85 6.92 9.93
N GLU A 15 -3.78 6.22 8.78
CA GLU A 15 -4.90 6.07 7.87
C GLU A 15 -6.00 5.20 8.49
N PRO A 16 -7.28 5.56 8.33
CA PRO A 16 -8.39 4.82 8.92
C PRO A 16 -8.33 3.33 8.58
N ARG A 17 -8.22 2.51 9.63
CA ARG A 17 -8.29 1.03 9.54
C ARG A 17 -7.24 0.41 8.62
N PHE A 18 -6.10 1.08 8.45
CA PHE A 18 -4.90 0.50 7.88
C PHE A 18 -4.37 -0.61 8.79
N LEU A 19 -3.99 -1.75 8.20
CA LEU A 19 -3.48 -2.92 8.94
C LEU A 19 -1.96 -3.02 8.80
N TRP A 20 -1.48 -3.03 7.55
CA TRP A 20 -0.07 -3.13 7.24
C TRP A 20 0.21 -2.81 5.77
N LYS A 21 1.50 -2.54 5.48
CA LYS A 21 2.03 -2.34 4.14
C LYS A 21 3.35 -3.09 3.98
N ILE A 22 3.54 -3.67 2.81
CA ILE A 22 4.84 -4.10 2.29
C ILE A 22 5.28 -3.06 1.26
N TRP A 23 6.47 -2.48 1.44
CA TRP A 23 7.08 -1.59 0.45
C TRP A 23 7.76 -2.44 -0.62
N THR A 24 7.55 -2.11 -1.89
CA THR A 24 8.15 -2.84 -3.02
C THR A 24 8.91 -1.88 -3.92
N GLU A 25 10.07 -2.31 -4.40
CA GLU A 25 10.88 -1.56 -5.35
C GLU A 25 11.55 -2.51 -6.34
N ASN A 26 11.66 -2.07 -7.58
CA ASN A 26 12.36 -2.74 -8.65
C ASN A 26 13.20 -1.70 -9.39
N GLU A 27 14.46 -1.59 -9.00
CA GLU A 27 15.37 -0.58 -9.57
C GLU A 27 15.63 -0.81 -11.07
N SER A 28 15.68 -2.06 -11.55
CA SER A 28 15.97 -2.33 -12.96
C SER A 28 14.86 -1.85 -13.89
N GLU A 29 13.61 -1.93 -13.44
CA GLU A 29 12.43 -1.45 -14.19
C GLU A 29 12.01 -0.03 -13.79
N GLN A 30 12.71 0.59 -12.85
CA GLN A 30 12.37 1.90 -12.28
C GLN A 30 10.94 1.95 -11.72
N GLU A 31 10.51 0.85 -11.08
CA GLU A 31 9.18 0.74 -10.48
C GLU A 31 9.24 0.70 -8.95
N ALA A 32 8.28 1.34 -8.31
CA ALA A 32 8.09 1.28 -6.87
C ALA A 32 6.60 1.19 -6.53
N GLY A 33 6.28 0.64 -5.37
CA GLY A 33 4.89 0.47 -4.97
C GLY A 33 4.73 -0.07 -3.55
N GLY A 34 3.63 -0.79 -3.36
CA GLY A 34 3.42 -1.54 -2.14
C GLY A 34 2.17 -2.40 -2.18
N ILE A 35 2.16 -3.38 -1.29
CA ILE A 35 1.00 -4.21 -1.00
C ILE A 35 0.42 -3.70 0.31
N TYR A 36 -0.88 -3.39 0.32
CA TYR A 36 -1.57 -2.77 1.44
C TYR A 36 -2.70 -3.68 1.91
N ALA A 37 -2.92 -3.72 3.23
CA ALA A 37 -4.11 -4.34 3.81
C ALA A 37 -4.90 -3.32 4.62
N PHE A 38 -6.22 -3.38 4.44
CA PHE A 38 -7.22 -2.61 5.16
C PHE A 38 -8.31 -3.57 5.65
N ASP A 39 -9.06 -3.16 6.67
CA ASP A 39 -10.15 -3.98 7.22
C ASP A 39 -11.35 -4.14 6.27
N SER A 40 -11.47 -3.29 5.26
CA SER A 40 -12.59 -3.23 4.33
C SER A 40 -12.20 -2.65 2.98
N TYR A 41 -12.98 -3.00 1.96
CA TYR A 41 -12.84 -2.46 0.61
C TYR A 41 -12.99 -0.92 0.59
N ASP A 42 -13.95 -0.38 1.32
CA ASP A 42 -14.24 1.06 1.32
C ASP A 42 -13.06 1.88 1.87
N ASN A 43 -12.39 1.40 2.91
CA ASN A 43 -11.19 2.04 3.46
C ASN A 43 -10.01 1.93 2.49
N ALA A 44 -9.81 0.77 1.86
CA ALA A 44 -8.79 0.61 0.82
C ALA A 44 -9.02 1.56 -0.37
N GLN A 45 -10.28 1.73 -0.78
CA GLN A 45 -10.66 2.58 -1.90
C GLN A 45 -10.47 4.06 -1.57
N GLN A 46 -10.89 4.50 -0.39
CA GLN A 46 -10.66 5.85 0.08
C GLN A 46 -9.17 6.19 0.13
N TYR A 47 -8.35 5.28 0.68
CA TYR A 47 -6.91 5.46 0.72
C TYR A 47 -6.30 5.57 -0.68
N LEU A 48 -6.67 4.69 -1.63
CA LEU A 48 -6.12 4.76 -2.99
C LEU A 48 -6.44 6.11 -3.67
N ASN A 49 -7.65 6.62 -3.48
CA ASN A 49 -8.07 7.90 -4.07
C ASN A 49 -7.22 9.06 -3.54
N MET A 50 -7.08 9.18 -2.21
CA MET A 50 -6.19 10.17 -1.61
C MET A 50 -4.73 9.96 -2.04
N HIS A 51 -4.25 8.72 -1.98
CA HIS A 51 -2.85 8.40 -2.24
C HIS A 51 -2.45 8.72 -3.69
N ARG A 52 -3.35 8.55 -4.66
CA ARG A 52 -3.15 9.00 -6.05
C ARG A 52 -2.89 10.50 -6.14
N HIS A 53 -3.65 11.32 -5.42
CA HIS A 53 -3.42 12.76 -5.40
C HIS A 53 -2.06 13.11 -4.78
N ARG A 54 -1.71 12.43 -3.68
CA ARG A 54 -0.40 12.58 -3.03
C ARG A 54 0.76 12.16 -3.95
N LEU A 55 0.62 11.05 -4.67
CA LEU A 55 1.66 10.58 -5.59
C LEU A 55 1.81 11.49 -6.80
N ASN A 56 0.70 12.06 -7.29
CA ASN A 56 0.73 13.03 -8.37
C ASN A 56 1.51 14.29 -8.00
N SER A 57 1.36 14.81 -6.77
CA SER A 57 2.16 15.96 -6.30
C SER A 57 3.65 15.65 -6.13
N MET A 58 4.01 14.37 -6.07
CA MET A 58 5.40 13.87 -6.05
C MET A 58 5.94 13.51 -7.44
N GLY A 59 5.20 13.83 -8.52
CA GLY A 59 5.62 13.58 -9.90
C GLY A 59 5.20 12.22 -10.47
N VAL A 60 4.48 11.39 -9.70
CA VAL A 60 3.99 10.09 -10.18
C VAL A 60 2.59 10.26 -10.77
N SER A 61 2.53 10.44 -12.09
CA SER A 61 1.29 10.73 -12.82
C SER A 61 0.40 9.50 -13.08
N LYS A 62 1.00 8.30 -13.11
CA LYS A 62 0.29 7.05 -13.40
C LYS A 62 0.45 6.06 -12.24
N VAL A 63 -0.68 5.63 -11.68
CA VAL A 63 -0.74 4.63 -10.61
C VAL A 63 -1.51 3.41 -11.09
N ASN A 64 -0.82 2.28 -11.19
CA ASN A 64 -1.44 0.98 -11.45
C ASN A 64 -1.85 0.36 -10.11
N ALA A 65 -3.14 0.05 -9.93
CA ALA A 65 -3.66 -0.52 -8.69
C ALA A 65 -4.70 -1.61 -8.98
N LYS A 66 -4.77 -2.59 -8.08
CA LYS A 66 -5.74 -3.70 -8.12
C LYS A 66 -6.24 -3.95 -6.69
N TYR A 67 -7.47 -4.45 -6.58
CA TYR A 67 -8.05 -4.90 -5.32
C TYR A 67 -8.21 -6.41 -5.33
N PHE A 68 -7.93 -7.02 -4.18
CA PHE A 68 -8.10 -8.44 -3.94
C PHE A 68 -8.56 -8.66 -2.50
N ASP A 69 -9.32 -9.71 -2.28
CA ASP A 69 -9.56 -10.22 -0.92
C ASP A 69 -8.39 -11.11 -0.48
N ILE A 70 -8.10 -11.11 0.83
CA ILE A 70 -7.11 -12.03 1.41
C ILE A 70 -7.73 -13.42 1.51
N ASN A 71 -7.13 -14.40 0.84
CA ASN A 71 -7.46 -15.80 1.05
C ASN A 71 -6.84 -16.29 2.37
N LYS A 72 -7.56 -16.06 3.48
CA LYS A 72 -7.09 -16.33 4.84
C LYS A 72 -6.53 -17.74 5.02
N GLY A 73 -7.18 -18.76 4.46
CA GLY A 73 -6.73 -20.16 4.60
C GLY A 73 -5.34 -20.39 4.00
N LEU A 74 -5.12 -19.95 2.76
CA LEU A 74 -3.82 -20.09 2.10
C LEU A 74 -2.76 -19.17 2.71
N THR A 75 -3.14 -17.95 3.09
CA THR A 75 -2.24 -16.99 3.75
C THR A 75 -1.73 -17.52 5.09
N THR A 76 -2.57 -18.16 5.90
CA THR A 76 -2.13 -18.80 7.15
C THR A 76 -1.11 -19.91 6.88
N ILE A 77 -1.33 -20.75 5.86
CA ILE A 77 -0.40 -21.83 5.50
C ILE A 77 0.97 -21.26 5.09
N THR A 78 0.99 -20.11 4.42
CA THR A 78 2.23 -19.45 3.97
C THR A 78 2.76 -18.39 4.94
N ASN A 79 2.25 -18.38 6.19
CA ASN A 79 2.68 -17.48 7.27
C ASN A 79 2.55 -15.98 6.95
N GLY A 80 1.61 -15.63 6.07
CA GLY A 80 1.30 -14.23 5.76
C GLY A 80 0.46 -13.55 6.84
N ARG A 81 0.57 -12.23 6.94
CA ARG A 81 -0.21 -11.41 7.87
C ARG A 81 -1.63 -11.20 7.33
N ILE A 82 -2.63 -11.31 8.20
CA ILE A 82 -4.06 -11.12 7.85
C ILE A 82 -4.60 -9.81 8.47
N ASP A 83 -4.05 -9.41 9.62
CA ASP A 83 -4.39 -8.26 10.43
C ASP A 83 -3.14 -7.61 11.05
#